data_AF-A0A161MRE4-F1
#
_entry.id   AF-A0A161MRE4-F1
#
_cell.length_a   1.000
_cell.length_b   1.000
_cell.length_c   1.000
_cell.angle_alpha   90.00
_cell.angle_beta   90.00
_cell.angle_gamma   90.00
#
_symmetry.space_group_name_H-M   'P 1'
#
loop_
_entity.id
_entity.type
_entity.pdbx_description
1 polymer ?
#
loop_
_entity_poly.entity_id
_entity_poly.type
_entity_poly.pdbx_seq_one_letter_code
_entity_poly.pdbx_strand_id
1 'polypeptide(L)'
;MRLTLAFSCLASLTCVSGLCYMLFGNEFVHGSLLYHLKRFDIRHNYSVYFYLQYLSYKTGISDMTRYLMFVPQTILLLLLAIAYGSKRTIAFCEMCMAFVLVMFNSVVTCQYFVWYMSLLPLCLKDLNFSKKELFLVSNYWFTSQAAWLLPAYLLEFKSQDYLLYIWIQCLVFFWANIVMLTSLIRNYLPKLKVN
;
A
#
# COMPACT_ATOMS: atom_id res chain seq x y z
N MET A 1 -24.64 -3.79 10.12
CA MET A 1 -23.59 -2.75 10.13
C MET A 1 -22.40 -3.13 9.27
N ARG A 2 -21.57 -4.12 9.63
CA ARG A 2 -20.48 -4.62 8.77
C ARG A 2 -20.99 -5.14 7.43
N LEU A 3 -22.03 -5.98 7.45
CA LEU A 3 -22.69 -6.47 6.24
C LEU A 3 -23.35 -5.36 5.42
N THR A 4 -23.91 -4.36 6.10
CA THR A 4 -24.52 -3.19 5.45
C THR A 4 -23.48 -2.39 4.68
N LEU A 5 -22.33 -2.10 5.31
CA LEU A 5 -21.18 -1.41 4.69
C LEU A 5 -20.63 -2.21 3.51
N ALA A 6 -20.42 -3.51 3.69
CA ALA A 6 -19.97 -4.40 2.62
C ALA A 6 -20.95 -4.39 1.44
N PHE A 7 -22.25 -4.54 1.70
CA PHE A 7 -23.28 -4.50 0.68
C PHE A 7 -23.32 -3.13 -0.04
N SER A 8 -23.29 -2.01 0.69
CA SER A 8 -23.27 -0.68 0.09
C SER A 8 -22.01 -0.43 -0.74
N CYS A 9 -20.85 -0.95 -0.30
CA CYS A 9 -19.60 -0.87 -1.05
C CYS A 9 -19.69 -1.69 -2.35
N LEU A 10 -20.12 -2.94 -2.29
CA LEU A 10 -20.31 -3.78 -3.48
C LEU A 10 -21.33 -3.16 -4.44
N ALA A 11 -22.47 -2.68 -3.94
CA ALA A 11 -23.52 -2.08 -4.75
C ALA A 11 -23.03 -0.81 -5.46
N SER A 12 -22.38 0.11 -4.72
CA SER A 12 -21.84 1.35 -5.31
C SER A 12 -20.72 1.07 -6.31
N LEU A 13 -19.77 0.18 -5.99
CA LEU A 13 -18.69 -0.19 -6.89
C LEU A 13 -19.24 -0.84 -8.18
N THR A 14 -20.21 -1.75 -8.06
CA THR A 14 -20.83 -2.43 -9.21
C THR A 14 -21.60 -1.45 -10.07
N CYS A 15 -22.38 -0.55 -9.46
CA CYS A 15 -23.15 0.46 -10.17
C CYS A 15 -22.23 1.40 -10.95
N VAL A 16 -21.23 1.99 -10.30
CA VAL A 16 -20.28 2.92 -10.94
C VAL A 16 -19.47 2.22 -12.02
N SER A 17 -18.96 1.01 -11.75
CA SER A 17 -18.21 0.24 -12.76
C SER A 17 -19.09 -0.16 -13.94
N GLY A 18 -20.35 -0.50 -13.69
CA GLY A 18 -21.34 -0.81 -14.73
C GLY A 18 -21.64 0.41 -15.61
N LEU A 19 -21.80 1.59 -15.02
CA LEU A 19 -21.96 2.85 -15.75
C LEU A 19 -20.72 3.15 -16.61
N CYS A 20 -19.51 3.02 -16.06
CA CYS A 20 -18.28 3.19 -16.82
C CYS A 20 -18.16 2.18 -17.97
N TYR A 21 -18.57 0.92 -17.74
CA TYR A 21 -18.60 -0.09 -18.79
C TYR A 21 -19.59 0.26 -19.90
N MET A 22 -20.77 0.81 -19.57
CA MET A 22 -21.73 1.24 -20.59
C MET A 22 -21.19 2.40 -21.45
N LEU A 23 -20.39 3.30 -20.87
CA LEU A 23 -19.83 4.45 -21.57
C LEU A 23 -18.59 4.11 -22.43
N PHE A 24 -17.72 3.26 -21.91
CA PHE A 24 -16.36 3.03 -22.47
C PHE A 24 -16.09 1.57 -22.87
N GLY A 25 -17.03 0.67 -22.61
CA GLY A 25 -16.94 -0.74 -23.00
C GLY A 25 -15.71 -1.45 -22.44
N ASN A 26 -15.10 -2.29 -23.28
CA ASN A 26 -13.96 -3.12 -22.89
C ASN A 26 -12.69 -2.32 -22.61
N GLU A 27 -12.56 -1.10 -23.13
CA GLU A 27 -11.40 -0.25 -22.85
C GLU A 27 -11.33 0.14 -21.37
N PHE A 28 -12.48 0.45 -20.75
CA PHE A 28 -12.56 0.72 -19.32
C PHE A 28 -12.11 -0.50 -18.50
N VAL A 29 -12.63 -1.69 -18.80
CA VAL A 29 -12.31 -2.91 -18.05
C VAL A 29 -10.83 -3.26 -18.19
N HIS A 30 -10.31 -3.15 -19.42
CA HIS A 30 -8.90 -3.45 -19.66
C HIS A 30 -8.00 -2.43 -18.97
N GLY A 31 -8.19 -1.14 -19.21
CA GLY A 31 -7.34 -0.09 -18.68
C GLY A 31 -7.44 0.11 -17.17
N SER A 32 -8.64 0.05 -16.61
CA SER A 32 -8.89 0.40 -15.20
C SER A 32 -8.73 -0.78 -14.24
N LEU A 33 -8.96 -2.01 -14.72
CA LEU A 33 -8.96 -3.21 -13.87
C LEU A 33 -7.89 -4.23 -14.29
N LEU A 34 -7.99 -4.77 -15.50
CA LEU A 34 -7.18 -5.93 -15.90
C LEU A 34 -5.69 -5.59 -16.11
N TYR A 35 -5.39 -4.40 -16.61
CA TYR A 35 -4.04 -3.92 -16.85
C TYR A 35 -3.20 -3.94 -15.56
N HIS A 36 -3.79 -3.48 -14.45
CA HIS A 36 -3.09 -3.38 -13.17
C HIS A 36 -2.76 -4.74 -12.55
N LEU A 37 -3.49 -5.81 -12.88
CA LEU A 37 -3.22 -7.17 -12.38
C LEU A 37 -1.98 -7.81 -13.03
N LYS A 38 -1.61 -7.36 -14.23
CA LYS A 38 -0.49 -7.90 -15.00
C LYS A 38 0.66 -6.92 -15.16
N ARG A 39 0.54 -5.72 -14.56
CA ARG A 39 1.52 -4.65 -14.72
C ARG A 39 2.86 -5.06 -14.13
N PHE A 40 3.90 -4.90 -14.94
CA PHE A 40 5.30 -4.92 -14.51
C PHE A 40 5.85 -3.50 -14.57
N ASP A 41 6.57 -3.10 -13.54
CA ASP A 41 7.29 -1.83 -13.54
C ASP A 41 8.68 -2.07 -12.96
N ILE A 42 9.67 -2.09 -13.86
CA ILE A 42 11.09 -2.32 -13.54
C ILE A 42 11.90 -1.03 -13.50
N ARG A 43 11.25 0.13 -13.66
CA ARG A 43 11.91 1.44 -13.70
C ARG A 43 11.61 2.25 -12.44
N HIS A 44 10.33 2.51 -12.20
CA HIS A 44 9.87 3.39 -11.13
C HIS A 44 9.01 2.64 -10.12
N ASN A 45 9.64 1.77 -9.33
CA ASN A 45 8.91 0.86 -8.46
C ASN A 45 9.61 0.65 -7.11
N TYR A 46 8.97 1.12 -6.05
CA TYR A 46 9.40 0.97 -4.66
C TYR A 46 9.06 -0.40 -4.05
N SER A 47 8.37 -1.27 -4.80
CA SER A 47 7.86 -2.53 -4.29
C SER A 47 8.98 -3.45 -3.78
N VAL A 48 8.71 -4.15 -2.68
CA VAL A 48 9.53 -5.27 -2.19
C VAL A 48 9.72 -6.36 -3.27
N TYR A 49 8.81 -6.43 -4.25
CA TYR A 49 8.85 -7.36 -5.37
C TYR A 49 9.56 -6.82 -6.61
N PHE A 50 10.25 -5.67 -6.52
CA PHE A 50 10.97 -5.05 -7.64
C PHE A 50 11.91 -6.03 -8.34
N TYR A 51 12.80 -6.67 -7.57
CA TYR A 51 13.82 -7.55 -8.13
C TYR A 51 13.23 -8.85 -8.69
N LEU A 52 12.19 -9.39 -8.05
CA LEU A 52 11.42 -10.51 -8.59
C LEU A 52 10.84 -10.16 -9.97
N GLN A 53 10.21 -8.99 -10.11
CA GLN A 53 9.67 -8.54 -11.40
C GLN A 53 10.75 -8.31 -12.44
N TYR A 54 11.91 -7.79 -12.04
CA TYR A 54 13.05 -7.62 -12.93
C TYR A 54 13.51 -8.96 -13.52
N LEU A 55 13.73 -9.96 -12.66
CA LEU A 55 14.16 -11.29 -13.09
C LEU A 55 13.09 -12.02 -13.94
N SER A 56 11.82 -11.78 -13.61
CA SER A 56 10.67 -12.39 -14.29
C SER A 56 10.12 -11.58 -15.47
N TYR A 57 10.78 -10.50 -15.89
CA TYR A 57 10.23 -9.59 -16.92
C TYR A 57 9.95 -10.30 -18.26
N LYS A 58 10.84 -11.18 -18.70
CA LYS A 58 10.70 -11.93 -19.96
C LYS A 58 9.90 -13.23 -19.82
N THR A 59 10.09 -13.93 -18.71
CA THR A 59 9.52 -15.27 -18.47
C THR A 59 8.15 -15.23 -17.82
N GLY A 60 7.76 -14.07 -17.28
CA GLY A 60 6.56 -13.92 -16.46
C GLY A 60 6.75 -14.42 -15.03
N ILE A 61 5.78 -14.08 -14.18
CA ILE A 61 5.70 -14.58 -12.81
C ILE A 61 4.70 -15.74 -12.81
N SER A 62 5.12 -16.89 -12.26
CA SER A 62 4.25 -18.07 -12.14
C SER A 62 3.02 -17.77 -11.28
N ASP A 63 1.91 -18.46 -11.54
CA ASP A 63 0.68 -18.26 -10.77
C ASP A 63 0.89 -18.57 -9.28
N MET A 64 1.67 -19.62 -8.97
CA MET A 64 2.04 -19.95 -7.58
C MET A 64 2.73 -18.79 -6.89
N THR A 65 3.69 -18.13 -7.56
CA THR A 65 4.37 -16.97 -7.01
C THR A 65 3.42 -15.79 -6.81
N ARG A 66 2.49 -15.54 -7.75
CA ARG A 66 1.47 -14.49 -7.58
C ARG A 66 0.57 -14.75 -6.37
N TYR A 67 0.15 -15.99 -6.17
CA TYR A 67 -0.61 -16.36 -4.97
C TYR A 67 0.19 -16.08 -3.69
N LEU A 68 1.47 -16.48 -3.65
CA LEU A 68 2.33 -16.21 -2.50
C LEU A 68 2.57 -14.73 -2.22
N MET A 69 2.57 -13.87 -3.26
CA MET A 69 2.63 -12.42 -3.08
C MET A 69 1.34 -11.86 -2.45
N PHE A 70 0.19 -12.44 -2.79
CA PHE A 70 -1.13 -11.95 -2.36
C PHE A 70 -1.58 -12.46 -0.99
N VAL A 71 -1.13 -13.65 -0.59
CA VAL A 71 -1.56 -14.31 0.66
C VAL A 71 -1.22 -13.50 1.92
N PRO A 72 0.03 -13.01 2.13
CA PRO A 72 0.36 -12.23 3.33
C PRO A 72 -0.49 -10.97 3.46
N GLN A 73 -0.66 -10.24 2.35
CA GLN A 73 -1.54 -9.09 2.26
C GLN A 73 -2.97 -9.45 2.69
N THR A 74 -3.53 -10.53 2.15
CA THR A 74 -4.92 -10.91 2.41
C THR A 74 -5.15 -11.26 3.87
N ILE A 75 -4.23 -12.01 4.48
CA ILE A 75 -4.28 -12.36 5.89
C ILE A 75 -4.25 -11.10 6.75
N LEU A 76 -3.32 -10.18 6.49
CA LEU A 76 -3.21 -8.93 7.26
C LEU A 76 -4.45 -8.04 7.13
N LEU A 77 -5.03 -7.92 5.93
CA LEU A 77 -6.26 -7.16 5.72
C LEU A 77 -7.43 -7.76 6.51
N LEU A 78 -7.59 -9.09 6.51
CA LEU A 78 -8.62 -9.77 7.28
C LEU A 78 -8.43 -9.57 8.79
N LEU A 79 -7.20 -9.71 9.29
CA LEU A 79 -6.87 -9.49 10.70
C LEU A 79 -7.16 -8.04 11.12
N LEU A 80 -6.78 -7.05 10.32
CA LEU A 80 -7.07 -5.64 10.57
C LEU A 80 -8.57 -5.35 10.56
N ALA A 81 -9.31 -5.93 9.62
CA ALA A 81 -10.77 -5.79 9.54
C ALA A 81 -11.47 -6.40 10.77
N ILE A 82 -10.98 -7.53 11.29
CA ILE A 82 -11.50 -8.14 12.52
C ILE A 82 -11.18 -7.25 13.73
N ALA A 83 -9.92 -6.82 13.87
CA ALA A 83 -9.42 -6.07 15.02
C ALA A 83 -9.98 -4.64 15.11
N TYR A 84 -10.04 -3.91 13.98
CA TYR A 84 -10.38 -2.49 13.94
C TYR A 84 -11.61 -2.15 13.07
N GLY A 85 -12.33 -3.13 12.52
CA GLY A 85 -13.53 -2.89 11.69
C GLY A 85 -14.79 -2.51 12.47
N SER A 86 -14.66 -1.69 13.52
CA SER A 86 -15.78 -1.13 14.29
C SER A 86 -16.07 0.31 13.83
N LYS A 87 -17.29 0.84 14.06
CA LYS A 87 -17.64 2.23 13.67
C LYS A 87 -16.66 3.27 14.21
N ARG A 88 -16.15 3.04 15.42
CA ARG A 88 -15.31 4.01 16.14
C ARG A 88 -13.88 4.03 15.60
N THR A 89 -13.43 2.91 15.07
CA THR A 89 -12.03 2.67 14.67
C THR A 89 -11.89 2.52 13.15
N ILE A 90 -12.95 2.75 12.37
CA ILE A 90 -12.98 2.45 10.94
C ILE A 90 -11.94 3.28 10.15
N ALA A 91 -11.79 4.57 10.45
CA ALA A 91 -10.79 5.41 9.80
C ALA A 91 -9.36 4.91 10.04
N PHE A 92 -9.07 4.45 11.27
CA PHE A 92 -7.78 3.84 11.60
C PHE A 92 -7.59 2.48 10.91
N CYS A 93 -8.65 1.68 10.84
CA CYS A 93 -8.67 0.41 10.14
C CYS A 93 -8.36 0.58 8.65
N GLU A 94 -9.02 1.53 7.98
CA GLU A 94 -8.81 1.86 6.57
C GLU A 94 -7.40 2.40 6.31
N MET A 95 -6.88 3.25 7.20
CA MET A 95 -5.50 3.74 7.12
C MET A 95 -4.49 2.60 7.19
N CYS A 96 -4.65 1.69 8.16
CA CYS A 96 -3.80 0.51 8.30
C CYS A 96 -3.93 -0.45 7.10
N MET A 97 -5.14 -0.65 6.59
CA MET A 97 -5.37 -1.44 5.38
C MET A 97 -4.68 -0.80 4.16
N ALA A 98 -4.73 0.52 4.02
CA ALA A 98 -4.02 1.24 2.96
C ALA A 98 -2.50 1.05 3.06
N PHE A 99 -1.91 1.12 4.27
CA PHE A 99 -0.49 0.76 4.46
C PHE A 99 -0.19 -0.65 3.96
N VAL A 100 -0.97 -1.66 4.38
CA VAL A 100 -0.78 -3.05 3.95
C VAL A 100 -0.90 -3.20 2.42
N LEU A 101 -1.94 -2.59 1.81
CA LEU A 101 -2.13 -2.63 0.36
C LEU A 101 -0.96 -2.01 -0.41
N VAL A 102 -0.42 -0.91 0.07
CA VAL A 102 0.72 -0.24 -0.57
C VAL A 102 2.00 -1.06 -0.39
N MET A 103 2.28 -1.54 0.82
CA MET A 103 3.49 -2.30 1.13
C MET A 103 3.63 -3.59 0.31
N PHE A 104 2.51 -4.29 0.09
CA PHE A 104 2.48 -5.57 -0.60
C PHE A 104 2.06 -5.45 -2.07
N ASN A 105 1.93 -4.23 -2.62
CA ASN A 105 1.64 -4.08 -4.04
C ASN A 105 2.84 -4.52 -4.90
N SER A 106 2.60 -5.14 -6.05
CA SER A 106 3.65 -5.45 -7.02
C SER A 106 4.26 -4.18 -7.62
N VAL A 107 3.48 -3.12 -7.82
CA VAL A 107 3.98 -1.85 -8.36
C VAL A 107 3.64 -0.73 -7.39
N VAL A 108 4.65 -0.14 -6.77
CA VAL A 108 4.49 0.95 -5.80
C VAL A 108 5.10 2.23 -6.35
N THR A 109 4.29 3.28 -6.41
CA THR A 109 4.71 4.64 -6.77
C THR A 109 4.38 5.60 -5.64
N CYS A 110 5.02 6.78 -5.60
CA CYS A 110 4.78 7.78 -4.56
C CYS A 110 3.33 8.26 -4.48
N GLN A 111 2.56 8.16 -5.57
CA GLN A 111 1.14 8.51 -5.60
C GLN A 111 0.33 7.72 -4.56
N TYR A 112 0.71 6.46 -4.31
CA TYR A 112 -0.02 5.59 -3.37
C TYR A 112 0.09 6.06 -1.92
N PHE A 113 1.11 6.86 -1.58
CA PHE A 113 1.32 7.31 -0.20
C PHE A 113 0.20 8.24 0.27
N VAL A 114 -0.47 8.91 -0.67
CA VAL A 114 -1.65 9.74 -0.41
C VAL A 114 -2.79 8.92 0.22
N TRP A 115 -2.88 7.61 -0.06
CA TRP A 115 -3.99 6.78 0.41
C TRP A 115 -4.06 6.71 1.93
N TYR A 116 -2.95 6.45 2.61
CA TYR A 116 -2.93 6.45 4.07
C TYR A 116 -2.71 7.85 4.66
N MET A 117 -1.96 8.74 3.97
CA MET A 117 -1.73 10.11 4.47
C MET A 117 -3.02 10.94 4.53
N SER A 118 -3.95 10.72 3.61
CA SER A 118 -5.26 11.40 3.62
C SER A 118 -6.15 10.98 4.81
N LEU A 119 -5.95 9.76 5.34
CA LEU A 119 -6.69 9.23 6.49
C LEU A 119 -6.03 9.56 7.84
N LEU A 120 -4.74 9.92 7.83
CA LEU A 120 -3.98 10.25 9.04
C LEU A 120 -4.64 11.37 9.89
N PRO A 121 -5.11 12.50 9.33
CA PRO A 121 -5.77 13.57 10.09
C PRO A 121 -6.98 13.10 10.90
N LEU A 122 -7.71 12.10 10.38
CA LEU A 122 -8.89 11.53 11.05
C LEU A 122 -8.50 10.71 12.30
N CYS A 123 -7.26 10.20 12.32
CA CYS A 123 -6.72 9.33 13.38
C CYS A 123 -5.90 10.12 14.43
N LEU A 124 -5.28 11.24 14.05
CA LEU A 124 -5.10 12.47 14.87
C LEU A 124 -5.27 12.28 16.39
N LYS A 125 -6.51 12.52 16.80
CA LYS A 125 -6.96 12.60 18.19
C LYS A 125 -6.78 11.33 19.03
N ASP A 126 -6.65 10.17 18.37
CA ASP A 126 -6.61 8.83 18.98
C ASP A 126 -5.19 8.23 18.95
N LEU A 127 -4.22 8.95 18.37
CA LEU A 127 -2.81 8.57 18.35
C LEU A 127 -2.03 9.28 19.47
N ASN A 128 -1.34 8.51 20.31
CA ASN A 128 -0.58 9.02 21.44
C ASN A 128 0.90 8.72 21.31
N PHE A 129 1.59 9.42 20.39
CA PHE A 129 3.03 9.26 20.19
C PHE A 129 3.86 10.06 21.19
N SER A 130 4.98 9.47 21.62
CA SER A 130 6.07 10.28 22.18
C SER A 130 6.72 11.12 21.08
N LYS A 131 7.14 12.36 21.39
CA LYS A 131 7.78 13.26 20.41
C LYS A 131 9.02 12.62 19.76
N LYS A 132 9.80 11.87 20.54
CA LYS A 132 11.00 11.17 20.08
C LYS A 132 10.64 10.09 19.07
N GLU A 133 9.65 9.25 19.37
CA GLU A 133 9.23 8.18 18.48
C GLU A 133 8.63 8.72 17.18
N LEU A 134 7.74 9.72 17.28
CA LEU A 134 7.19 10.38 16.10
C LEU A 134 8.30 10.92 15.20
N PHE A 135 9.26 11.64 15.78
CA PHE A 135 10.40 12.17 15.04
C PHE A 135 11.21 11.06 14.35
N LEU A 136 11.59 10.02 15.08
CA LEU A 136 12.42 8.93 14.53
C LEU A 136 11.70 8.14 13.44
N VAL A 137 10.45 7.75 13.68
CA VAL A 137 9.65 6.95 12.73
C VAL A 137 9.34 7.76 11.46
N SER A 138 8.95 9.04 11.61
CA SER A 138 8.70 9.91 10.46
C SER A 138 9.97 10.15 9.65
N ASN A 139 11.10 10.46 10.28
CA ASN A 139 12.36 10.67 9.57
C ASN A 139 12.84 9.41 8.86
N TYR A 140 12.70 8.23 9.47
CA TYR A 140 13.08 6.98 8.85
C TYR A 140 12.25 6.72 7.58
N TRP A 141 10.93 6.96 7.65
CA TRP A 141 10.03 6.82 6.51
C TRP A 141 10.38 7.80 5.38
N PHE A 142 10.60 9.09 5.66
CA PHE A 142 11.03 10.06 4.64
C PHE A 142 12.40 9.72 4.04
N THR A 143 13.37 9.35 4.88
CA THR A 143 14.73 9.05 4.44
C THR A 143 14.77 7.81 3.54
N SER A 144 13.99 6.77 3.84
CA SER A 144 13.91 5.57 2.99
C SER A 144 13.46 5.88 1.55
N GLN A 145 12.52 6.82 1.39
CA GLN A 145 12.06 7.26 0.07
C GLN A 145 13.10 8.12 -0.64
N ALA A 146 13.71 9.06 0.07
CA ALA A 146 14.72 9.95 -0.49
C ALA A 146 15.98 9.17 -0.93
N ALA A 147 16.40 8.18 -0.13
CA ALA A 147 17.54 7.33 -0.42
C ALA A 147 17.37 6.48 -1.68
N TRP A 148 16.13 6.16 -2.05
CA TRP A 148 15.80 5.43 -3.29
C TRP A 148 16.02 6.29 -4.56
N LEU A 149 15.87 7.62 -4.46
CA LEU A 149 15.85 8.53 -5.62
C LEU A 149 17.17 8.57 -6.39
N LEU A 150 18.31 8.61 -5.70
CA LEU A 150 19.61 8.72 -6.37
C LEU A 150 19.96 7.44 -7.17
N PRO A 151 19.89 6.23 -6.60
CA PRO A 151 20.07 4.99 -7.38
C PRO A 151 19.12 4.89 -8.57
N ALA A 152 17.85 5.26 -8.39
CA ALA A 152 16.86 5.27 -9.46
C ALA A 152 17.22 6.26 -10.58
N TYR A 153 17.68 7.46 -10.22
CA TYR A 153 18.15 8.44 -11.19
C TYR A 153 19.34 7.93 -12.01
N LEU A 154 20.33 7.32 -11.34
CA LEU A 154 21.53 6.78 -12.00
C LEU A 154 21.18 5.60 -12.91
N LEU A 155 20.27 4.73 -12.49
CA LEU A 155 19.80 3.63 -13.33
C LEU A 155 19.04 4.15 -14.56
N GLU A 156 18.06 5.02 -14.37
CA GLU A 156 17.12 5.38 -15.43
C GLU A 156 17.65 6.46 -16.40
N PHE A 157 18.26 7.51 -15.87
CA PHE A 157 18.70 8.65 -16.67
C PHE A 157 20.18 8.58 -17.07
N LYS A 158 21.01 7.87 -16.29
CA LYS A 158 22.44 7.70 -16.59
C LYS A 158 22.78 6.32 -17.13
N SER A 159 21.82 5.38 -17.15
CA SER A 159 22.02 4.01 -17.63
C SER A 159 23.18 3.29 -16.94
N GLN A 160 23.43 3.61 -15.67
CA GLN A 160 24.46 2.98 -14.85
C GLN A 160 23.87 1.81 -14.06
N ASP A 161 24.64 0.75 -13.85
CA ASP A 161 24.17 -0.44 -13.14
C ASP A 161 24.07 -0.21 -11.61
N TYR A 162 22.92 0.31 -11.19
CA TYR A 162 22.55 0.51 -9.78
C TYR A 162 21.39 -0.40 -9.33
N LEU A 163 21.13 -1.48 -10.06
CA LEU A 163 19.97 -2.35 -9.83
C LEU A 163 19.95 -2.94 -8.42
N LEU A 164 21.11 -3.42 -7.94
CA LEU A 164 21.24 -3.99 -6.60
C LEU A 164 20.92 -2.95 -5.51
N TYR A 165 21.37 -1.70 -5.69
CA TYR A 165 21.10 -0.63 -4.75
C TYR A 165 19.61 -0.30 -4.70
N ILE A 166 18.94 -0.23 -5.85
CA ILE A 166 17.49 -0.02 -5.90
C ILE A 166 16.76 -1.14 -5.17
N TRP A 167 17.14 -2.41 -5.39
CA TRP A 167 16.56 -3.53 -4.68
C TRP A 167 16.71 -3.41 -3.16
N ILE A 168 17.91 -3.09 -2.67
CA ILE A 168 18.15 -2.84 -1.24
C ILE A 168 17.26 -1.71 -0.73
N GLN A 169 17.14 -0.60 -1.47
CA GLN A 169 16.28 0.52 -1.08
C GLN A 169 14.79 0.14 -1.06
N CYS A 170 14.32 -0.74 -1.95
CA CYS A 170 12.95 -1.28 -1.88
C CYS A 170 12.72 -2.10 -0.61
N LEU A 171 13.70 -2.90 -0.17
CA LEU A 171 13.63 -3.63 1.10
C LEU A 171 13.61 -2.68 2.30
N VAL A 172 14.46 -1.65 2.29
CA VAL A 172 14.49 -0.61 3.34
C VAL A 172 13.17 0.15 3.39
N PHE A 173 12.60 0.53 2.25
CA PHE A 173 11.30 1.20 2.18
C PHE A 173 10.18 0.30 2.70
N PHE A 174 10.16 -0.99 2.34
CA PHE A 174 9.21 -1.96 2.89
C PHE A 174 9.31 -2.04 4.42
N TRP A 175 10.53 -2.13 4.96
CA TRP A 175 10.76 -2.13 6.40
C TRP A 175 10.33 -0.83 7.08
N ALA A 176 10.59 0.32 6.46
CA ALA A 176 10.14 1.62 6.96
C ALA A 176 8.62 1.69 7.09
N ASN A 177 7.88 1.12 6.14
CA ASN A 177 6.42 1.03 6.25
C ASN A 177 5.97 0.04 7.34
N ILE A 178 6.67 -1.08 7.57
CA ILE A 178 6.41 -1.96 8.73
C ILE A 178 6.58 -1.18 10.03
N VAL A 179 7.69 -0.44 10.18
CA VAL A 179 7.98 0.36 11.39
C VAL A 179 6.92 1.43 11.60
N MET A 180 6.50 2.11 10.54
CA MET A 180 5.41 3.10 10.58
C MET A 180 4.10 2.45 11.04
N LEU A 181 3.67 1.37 10.38
CA LEU A 181 2.41 0.69 10.67
C LEU A 181 2.37 0.12 12.10
N THR A 182 3.45 -0.55 12.52
CA THR A 182 3.54 -1.11 13.88
C THR A 182 3.57 -0.02 14.96
N SER A 183 4.22 1.12 14.69
CA SER A 183 4.22 2.25 15.61
C SER A 183 2.85 2.94 15.67
N LEU A 184 2.14 3.06 14.54
CA LEU A 184 0.75 3.54 14.51
C LEU A 184 -0.16 2.64 15.33
N ILE A 185 -0.08 1.32 15.16
CA ILE A 185 -0.87 0.33 15.91
C ILE A 185 -0.56 0.39 17.41
N ARG A 186 0.72 0.44 17.79
CA ARG A 186 1.14 0.50 19.21
C ARG A 186 0.63 1.77 19.91
N ASN A 187 0.64 2.91 19.23
CA ASN A 187 0.25 4.20 19.81
C ASN A 187 -1.24 4.53 19.60
N TYR A 188 -2.03 3.61 19.04
CA TYR A 188 -3.46 3.82 18.84
C TYR A 188 -4.24 3.46 20.10
N LEU A 189 -4.77 4.49 20.78
CA LEU A 189 -5.60 4.36 21.96
C LEU A 189 -6.99 4.93 21.65
N PRO A 190 -7.95 4.08 21.19
CA PRO A 190 -9.29 4.57 20.93
C PRO A 190 -9.89 5.07 22.24
N LYS A 191 -10.13 6.38 22.37
CA LYS A 191 -10.73 6.94 23.58
C LYS A 191 -12.13 6.33 23.76
N LEU A 192 -12.26 5.44 24.73
CA LEU A 192 -13.57 5.00 25.22
C LEU A 192 -14.22 6.20 25.90
N LYS A 193 -15.08 6.93 25.19
CA LYS A 193 -16.10 7.72 25.89
C LYS A 193 -17.00 6.72 26.60
N VAL A 194 -16.72 6.51 27.89
CA VAL A 194 -17.68 5.97 28.85
C VAL A 194 -18.76 7.03 28.96
N ASN A 195 -19.86 6.82 28.24
CA ASN A 195 -21.12 7.49 28.49
C ASN A 195 -22.03 6.47 29.15
#